data_AF-A0A0N4VB83-F1
#
_entry.id   AF-A0A0N4VB83-F1
#
_cell.length_a   1.000
_cell.length_b   1.000
_cell.length_c   1.000
_cell.angle_alpha   90.00
_cell.angle_beta   90.00
_cell.angle_gamma   90.00
#
_symmetry.space_group_name_H-M   'P 1'
#
loop_
_entity.id
_entity.type
_entity.pdbx_description
1 polymer ?
#
loop_
_entity_poly.entity_id
_entity_poly.type
_entity_poly.pdbx_seq_one_letter_code
_entity_poly.pdbx_strand_id
1 'polypeptide(L)'
;EQIRYPRKIQELDTLAHTVYNAGVEIDADHPGFKDKEYRKRRQELAEIAFNYRQGQKIPKVKYTKNEIKAWNAVYDALVNNTLPKHACKEYRQVFPLFQKHCGFQHDNIPQLQDISDYLKATSGFLIRPTAGMLSSRDFLASLAFRVFRCTQYIRHHSKPLFTPEPDACHEILGHVPLLADPDYAQFSQEFGLISLGAPDHLISKLASLYWYTIENGLCMENEKMKVYGAALLSAPDEIEHYLSGKPKIRQFDANVVANEKYPLTEKNWQYFVVNSFEDAKRNLMQWALPTRKCQLRYNPHTEIIETLDKSENVKKFTSELKGNVDSSNEKHFLQRLQ
;
A
#
# COMPACT_ATOMS: atom_id res chain seq x y z
N GLU A 1 -13.01 10.93 -24.88
CA GLU A 1 -13.07 11.88 -23.75
C GLU A 1 -11.83 11.73 -22.87
N GLN A 2 -11.38 12.80 -22.23
CA GLN A 2 -10.25 12.76 -21.30
C GLN A 2 -10.75 12.32 -19.92
N ILE A 3 -10.28 11.17 -19.45
CA ILE A 3 -10.64 10.65 -18.12
C ILE A 3 -10.07 11.60 -17.06
N ARG A 4 -10.93 12.10 -16.18
CA ARG A 4 -10.54 13.02 -15.10
C ARG A 4 -9.78 12.27 -14.01
N TYR A 5 -8.80 12.93 -13.40
CA TYR A 5 -8.03 12.43 -12.27
C TYR A 5 -7.57 13.62 -11.40
N PRO A 6 -7.28 13.39 -10.11
CA PRO A 6 -6.81 14.45 -9.20
C PRO A 6 -5.50 15.06 -9.68
N ARG A 7 -5.41 16.39 -9.64
CA ARG A 7 -4.18 17.16 -9.94
C ARG A 7 -3.48 17.66 -8.70
N LYS A 8 -4.21 17.90 -7.62
CA LYS A 8 -3.70 18.34 -6.33
C LYS A 8 -4.07 17.32 -5.26
N ILE A 9 -3.24 17.18 -4.23
CA ILE A 9 -3.48 16.21 -3.15
C ILE A 9 -4.83 16.45 -2.44
N GLN A 10 -5.30 17.70 -2.34
CA GLN A 10 -6.60 18.02 -1.72
C GLN A 10 -7.78 17.46 -2.52
N GLU A 11 -7.63 17.23 -3.83
CA GLU A 11 -8.68 16.64 -4.67
C GLU A 11 -8.94 15.17 -4.35
N LEU A 12 -8.05 14.51 -3.58
CA LEU A 12 -8.31 13.17 -3.04
C LEU A 12 -9.52 13.14 -2.08
N ASP A 13 -9.93 14.29 -1.52
CA ASP A 13 -11.17 14.42 -0.76
C ASP A 13 -12.41 14.08 -1.61
N THR A 14 -12.36 14.34 -2.91
CA THR A 14 -13.50 14.10 -3.82
C THR A 14 -13.62 12.64 -4.25
N LEU A 15 -12.55 11.85 -4.09
CA LEU A 15 -12.54 10.41 -4.40
C LEU A 15 -13.13 9.56 -3.27
N ALA A 16 -13.39 10.15 -2.10
CA ALA A 16 -13.82 9.42 -0.91
C ALA A 16 -15.29 8.95 -0.93
N HIS A 17 -16.05 9.24 -2.00
CA HIS A 17 -17.48 8.95 -2.07
C HIS A 17 -17.84 7.62 -2.74
N THR A 18 -16.88 6.95 -3.39
CA THR A 18 -17.10 5.64 -4.06
C THR A 18 -16.47 4.51 -3.27
N VAL A 19 -16.95 4.27 -2.05
CA VAL A 19 -16.48 3.17 -1.19
C VAL A 19 -17.44 1.99 -1.33
N TYR A 20 -16.92 0.85 -1.80
CA TYR A 20 -17.61 -0.43 -1.74
C TYR A 20 -17.50 -0.98 -0.31
N ASN A 21 -18.61 -1.50 0.25
CA ASN A 21 -18.65 -2.07 1.60
C ASN A 21 -18.15 -1.08 2.68
N ALA A 22 -18.69 0.14 2.67
CA ALA A 22 -18.26 1.27 3.51
C ALA A 22 -18.63 1.10 5.00
N GLY A 23 -18.22 0.00 5.63
CA GLY A 23 -18.46 -0.31 7.05
C GLY A 23 -19.91 -0.66 7.42
N VAL A 24 -20.87 -0.50 6.51
CA VAL A 24 -22.31 -0.72 6.81
C VAL A 24 -22.86 -1.97 6.12
N GLU A 25 -22.42 -2.22 4.89
CA GLU A 25 -22.76 -3.41 4.11
C GLU A 25 -21.71 -4.47 4.39
N ILE A 26 -22.11 -5.42 5.23
CA ILE A 26 -21.32 -6.61 5.59
C ILE A 26 -22.01 -7.79 4.92
N ASP A 27 -21.25 -8.64 4.24
CA ASP A 27 -21.77 -9.82 3.57
C ASP A 27 -22.38 -10.83 4.56
N ALA A 28 -23.35 -11.63 4.10
CA ALA A 28 -24.11 -12.54 4.95
C ALA A 28 -23.26 -13.65 5.60
N ASP A 29 -22.14 -14.00 4.98
CA ASP A 29 -21.16 -14.99 5.44
C ASP A 29 -20.05 -14.38 6.32
N HIS A 30 -20.00 -13.06 6.45
CA HIS A 30 -19.04 -12.38 7.30
C HIS A 30 -19.29 -12.71 8.80
N PRO A 31 -18.23 -12.97 9.60
CA PRO A 31 -18.40 -13.41 11.00
C PRO A 31 -19.17 -12.43 11.89
N GLY A 32 -19.09 -11.14 11.58
CA GLY A 32 -19.79 -10.06 12.27
C GLY A 32 -21.18 -9.70 11.73
N PHE A 33 -21.73 -10.42 10.74
CA PHE A 33 -23.00 -10.05 10.08
C PHE A 33 -24.17 -9.95 11.08
N LYS A 34 -24.24 -10.89 12.04
CA LYS A 34 -25.29 -10.94 13.07
C LYS A 34 -24.93 -10.18 14.35
N ASP A 35 -23.70 -9.67 14.46
CA ASP A 35 -23.23 -8.92 15.62
C ASP A 35 -23.58 -7.43 15.47
N LYS A 36 -24.61 -7.00 16.21
CA LYS A 36 -25.08 -5.60 16.20
C LYS A 36 -24.04 -4.63 16.76
N GLU A 37 -23.26 -5.04 17.76
CA GLU A 37 -22.24 -4.20 18.37
C GLU A 37 -21.07 -3.98 17.41
N TYR A 38 -20.62 -5.05 16.74
CA TYR A 38 -19.59 -4.97 15.70
C TYR A 38 -20.04 -4.06 14.54
N ARG A 39 -21.28 -4.19 14.07
CA ARG A 39 -21.82 -3.34 12.99
C ARG A 39 -21.88 -1.87 13.39
N LYS A 40 -22.34 -1.57 14.60
CA LYS A 40 -22.34 -0.20 15.13
C LYS A 40 -20.90 0.34 15.20
N ARG A 41 -19.96 -0.47 15.69
CA ARG A 41 -18.54 -0.11 15.76
C ARG A 41 -17.93 0.18 14.39
N ARG A 42 -18.27 -0.60 13.35
CA ARG A 42 -17.84 -0.35 11.97
C ARG A 42 -18.36 0.98 11.44
N GLN A 43 -19.62 1.30 11.71
CA GLN A 43 -20.21 2.58 11.33
C GLN A 43 -19.50 3.77 12.02
N GLU A 44 -19.25 3.69 13.32
CA GLU A 44 -18.51 4.73 14.07
C GLU A 44 -17.12 5.01 13.46
N LEU A 45 -16.39 3.96 13.06
CA LEU A 45 -15.07 4.10 12.44
C LEU A 45 -15.15 4.58 10.99
N ALA A 46 -16.19 4.19 10.24
CA ALA A 46 -16.45 4.71 8.90
C ALA A 46 -16.74 6.21 8.91
N GLU A 47 -17.48 6.71 9.92
CA GLU A 47 -17.76 8.14 10.09
C GLU A 47 -16.49 8.98 10.26
N ILE A 48 -15.43 8.45 10.90
CA ILE A 48 -14.12 9.11 10.96
C ILE A 48 -13.58 9.33 9.54
N ALA A 49 -13.60 8.27 8.71
CA ALA A 49 -13.09 8.34 7.35
C ALA A 49 -13.91 9.28 6.45
N PHE A 50 -15.25 9.28 6.58
CA PHE A 50 -16.12 10.17 5.81
C PHE A 50 -15.94 11.64 6.16
N ASN A 51 -15.64 11.95 7.41
CA ASN A 51 -15.45 13.32 7.88
C ASN A 51 -14.02 13.84 7.71
N TYR A 52 -13.04 12.95 7.50
CA TYR A 52 -11.65 13.33 7.28
C TYR A 52 -11.47 14.15 5.99
N ARG A 53 -10.70 15.23 6.08
CA ARG A 53 -10.26 16.04 4.94
C ARG A 53 -8.74 16.18 4.91
N GLN A 54 -8.18 16.32 3.72
CA GLN A 54 -6.73 16.38 3.52
C GLN A 54 -6.10 17.52 4.35
N GLY A 55 -5.05 17.20 5.10
CA GLY A 55 -4.33 18.15 5.96
C GLY A 55 -4.83 18.21 7.41
N GLN A 56 -5.97 17.58 7.73
CA GLN A 56 -6.39 17.40 9.11
C GLN A 56 -5.55 16.31 9.80
N LYS A 57 -5.50 16.36 11.14
CA LYS A 57 -4.98 15.22 11.92
C LYS A 57 -5.99 14.09 11.90
N ILE A 58 -5.51 12.86 11.70
CA ILE A 58 -6.33 11.65 11.75
C ILE A 58 -6.80 11.44 13.19
N PRO A 59 -8.13 11.35 13.44
CA PRO A 59 -8.66 11.15 14.78
C PRO A 59 -8.15 9.85 15.42
N LYS A 60 -7.77 9.95 16.71
CA LYS A 60 -7.35 8.78 17.49
C LYS A 60 -8.55 7.89 17.81
N VAL A 61 -8.34 6.58 17.71
CA VAL A 61 -9.34 5.55 18.00
C VAL A 61 -8.97 4.86 19.30
N LYS A 62 -9.89 4.87 20.26
CA LYS A 62 -9.80 4.02 21.45
C LYS A 62 -10.30 2.62 21.09
N TYR A 63 -9.38 1.69 20.88
CA TYR A 63 -9.71 0.30 20.59
C TYR A 63 -10.23 -0.42 21.84
N THR A 64 -11.21 -1.29 21.65
CA THR A 64 -11.83 -2.10 22.70
C THR A 64 -10.95 -3.29 23.06
N LYS A 65 -11.24 -3.94 24.20
CA LYS A 65 -10.54 -5.16 24.62
C LYS A 65 -10.66 -6.31 23.60
N ASN A 66 -11.81 -6.43 22.93
CA ASN A 66 -12.02 -7.46 21.92
C ASN A 66 -11.23 -7.18 20.63
N GLU A 67 -11.15 -5.91 20.22
CA GLU A 67 -10.32 -5.49 19.08
C GLU A 67 -8.83 -5.74 19.37
N ILE A 68 -8.35 -5.36 20.55
CA ILE A 68 -6.98 -5.65 20.99
C ILE A 68 -6.74 -7.16 21.02
N LYS A 69 -7.63 -7.96 21.61
CA LYS A 69 -7.49 -9.43 21.62
C LYS A 69 -7.37 -10.03 20.20
N ALA A 70 -8.13 -9.51 19.22
CA ALA A 70 -8.03 -9.95 17.85
C ALA A 70 -6.67 -9.56 17.22
N TRP A 71 -6.21 -8.34 17.46
CA TRP A 71 -4.87 -7.87 17.07
C TRP A 71 -3.77 -8.76 17.65
N ASN A 72 -3.78 -9.02 18.97
CA ASN A 72 -2.78 -9.84 19.65
C ASN A 72 -2.67 -11.23 19.02
N ALA A 73 -3.80 -11.86 18.68
CA ALA A 73 -3.80 -13.17 18.03
C ALA A 73 -3.14 -13.16 16.65
N VAL A 74 -3.37 -12.12 15.84
CA VAL A 74 -2.70 -11.93 14.55
C VAL A 74 -1.21 -11.65 14.75
N TYR A 75 -0.87 -10.77 15.70
CA TYR A 75 0.49 -10.41 16.03
C TYR A 75 1.31 -11.63 16.46
N ASP A 76 0.75 -12.50 17.32
CA ASP A 76 1.41 -13.73 17.74
C ASP A 76 1.64 -14.70 16.58
N ALA A 77 0.60 -14.93 15.77
CA ALA A 77 0.69 -15.84 14.62
C ALA A 77 1.74 -15.38 13.60
N LEU A 78 1.84 -14.07 13.35
CA LEU A 78 2.68 -13.51 12.30
C LEU A 78 3.99 -12.97 12.83
N VAL A 79 3.94 -11.89 13.60
CA VAL A 79 5.12 -11.12 14.00
C VAL A 79 6.04 -11.95 14.88
N ASN A 80 5.49 -12.72 15.82
CA ASN A 80 6.30 -13.52 16.73
C ASN A 80 6.78 -14.85 16.08
N ASN A 81 5.92 -15.51 15.32
CA ASN A 81 6.19 -16.90 14.88
C ASN A 81 6.68 -17.03 13.42
N THR A 82 6.11 -16.26 12.50
CA THR A 82 6.23 -16.52 11.05
C THR A 82 7.16 -15.52 10.35
N LEU A 83 6.89 -14.22 10.51
CA LEU A 83 7.57 -13.14 9.78
C LEU A 83 9.09 -13.06 10.02
N PRO A 84 9.65 -13.35 11.22
CA PRO A 84 11.09 -13.32 11.43
C PRO A 84 11.87 -14.22 10.44
N LYS A 85 11.27 -15.34 10.01
CA LYS A 85 11.87 -16.29 9.08
C LYS A 85 11.52 -16.00 7.62
N HIS A 86 10.31 -15.52 7.34
CA HIS A 86 9.74 -15.51 5.99
C HIS A 86 9.67 -14.12 5.33
N ALA A 87 9.56 -13.04 6.10
CA ALA A 87 9.49 -11.69 5.54
C ALA A 87 10.80 -11.27 4.85
N CYS A 88 10.74 -10.36 3.89
CA CYS A 88 11.91 -9.80 3.21
C CYS A 88 12.80 -8.98 4.17
N LYS A 89 14.04 -8.71 3.74
CA LYS A 89 15.01 -7.93 4.53
C LYS A 89 14.49 -6.53 4.87
N GLU A 90 13.82 -5.86 3.93
CA GLU A 90 13.32 -4.50 4.06
C GLU A 90 12.29 -4.46 5.19
N TYR A 91 11.33 -5.39 5.20
CA TYR A 91 10.35 -5.53 6.27
C TYR A 91 11.02 -5.76 7.63
N ARG A 92 11.97 -6.71 7.71
CA ARG A 92 12.67 -7.02 8.97
C ARG A 92 13.51 -5.85 9.50
N GLN A 93 14.00 -4.98 8.62
CA GLN A 93 14.79 -3.79 8.98
C GLN A 93 13.90 -2.65 9.49
N VAL A 94 12.77 -2.39 8.84
CA VAL A 94 11.89 -1.27 9.19
C VAL A 94 10.93 -1.58 10.33
N PHE A 95 10.47 -2.83 10.46
CA PHE A 95 9.46 -3.20 11.46
C PHE A 95 9.87 -2.86 12.91
N PRO A 96 11.10 -3.14 13.38
CA PRO A 96 11.53 -2.74 14.73
C PRO A 96 11.46 -1.22 14.97
N LEU A 97 11.61 -0.41 13.93
CA LEU A 97 11.47 1.05 14.03
C LEU A 97 10.00 1.44 14.26
N PHE A 98 9.05 0.75 13.62
CA PHE A 98 7.62 0.93 13.90
C PHE A 98 7.23 0.47 15.31
N GLN A 99 7.85 -0.60 15.82
CA GLN A 99 7.66 -0.99 17.23
C GLN A 99 8.11 0.11 18.19
N LYS A 100 9.25 0.72 17.90
CA LYS A 100 9.87 1.78 18.72
C LYS A 100 9.15 3.13 18.63
N HIS A 101 8.71 3.53 17.43
CA HIS A 101 8.26 4.90 17.16
C HIS A 101 6.74 5.02 16.94
N CYS A 102 6.08 3.95 16.50
CA CYS A 102 4.65 3.96 16.15
C CYS A 102 3.81 3.05 17.04
N GLY A 103 4.42 2.37 18.02
CA GLY A 103 3.70 1.53 18.98
C GLY A 103 3.16 0.21 18.39
N PHE A 104 3.86 -0.38 17.42
CA PHE A 104 3.53 -1.71 16.88
C PHE A 104 3.87 -2.78 17.90
N GLN A 105 3.05 -2.88 18.94
CA GLN A 105 3.29 -3.78 20.07
C GLN A 105 2.19 -4.82 20.14
N HIS A 106 2.48 -5.92 20.84
CA HIS A 106 1.53 -7.02 20.99
C HIS A 106 0.19 -6.56 21.56
N ASP A 107 0.18 -5.69 22.56
CA ASP A 107 -0.99 -5.24 23.32
C ASP A 107 -1.49 -3.84 22.92
N ASN A 108 -0.99 -3.28 21.82
CA ASN A 108 -1.33 -1.93 21.37
C ASN A 108 -1.53 -1.88 19.86
N ILE A 109 -2.74 -1.52 19.42
CA ILE A 109 -3.03 -1.23 18.02
C ILE A 109 -2.54 0.19 17.70
N PRO A 110 -1.61 0.35 16.73
CA PRO A 110 -1.05 1.65 16.35
C PRO A 110 -2.10 2.66 15.88
N GLN A 111 -1.85 3.94 16.13
CA GLN A 111 -2.71 5.03 15.65
C GLN A 111 -2.24 5.51 14.27
N LEU A 112 -3.17 5.67 13.34
CA LEU A 112 -2.85 6.06 11.96
C LEU A 112 -2.14 7.42 11.86
N GLN A 113 -2.42 8.36 12.76
CA GLN A 113 -1.72 9.66 12.77
C GLN A 113 -0.22 9.48 13.04
N ASP A 114 0.14 8.68 14.05
CA ASP A 114 1.52 8.44 14.44
C ASP A 114 2.28 7.70 13.31
N ILE A 115 1.61 6.75 12.65
CA ILE A 115 2.12 6.08 11.44
C ILE A 115 2.33 7.10 10.30
N SER A 116 1.35 7.95 10.03
CA SER A 116 1.41 8.92 8.93
C SER A 116 2.55 9.90 9.11
N ASP A 117 2.77 10.37 10.34
CA ASP A 117 3.86 11.30 10.65
C ASP A 117 5.23 10.62 10.46
N TYR A 118 5.35 9.35 10.87
CA TYR A 118 6.56 8.57 10.67
C TYR A 118 6.85 8.31 9.18
N LEU A 119 5.87 7.84 8.41
CA LEU A 119 6.00 7.61 6.97
C LEU A 119 6.34 8.89 6.20
N LYS A 120 5.77 10.03 6.61
CA LYS A 120 6.08 11.33 6.00
C LYS A 120 7.56 11.65 6.14
N ALA A 121 8.14 11.37 7.31
CA ALA A 121 9.54 11.65 7.61
C ALA A 121 10.51 10.68 6.93
N THR A 122 10.10 9.44 6.64
CA THR A 122 11.00 8.41 6.09
C THR A 122 10.93 8.30 4.56
N SER A 123 9.72 8.23 4.00
CA SER A 123 9.51 8.01 2.57
C SER A 123 8.59 9.06 1.92
N GLY A 124 8.07 10.00 2.70
CA GLY A 124 7.09 10.99 2.22
C GLY A 124 5.70 10.41 1.98
N PHE A 125 5.43 9.16 2.41
CA PHE A 125 4.08 8.61 2.39
C PHE A 125 3.22 9.19 3.51
N LEU A 126 1.93 9.32 3.24
CA LEU A 126 0.91 9.71 4.21
C LEU A 126 -0.14 8.62 4.31
N ILE A 127 -0.74 8.50 5.49
CA ILE A 127 -1.93 7.67 5.69
C ILE A 127 -3.16 8.55 5.55
N ARG A 128 -4.20 7.99 4.95
CA ARG A 128 -5.54 8.57 4.94
C ARG A 128 -6.56 7.52 5.35
N PRO A 129 -7.42 7.79 6.36
CA PRO A 129 -8.45 6.84 6.75
C PRO A 129 -9.44 6.60 5.60
N THR A 130 -9.81 5.33 5.40
CA THR A 130 -10.89 4.91 4.48
C THR A 130 -11.92 4.07 5.22
N ALA A 131 -13.19 4.21 4.83
CA ALA A 131 -14.30 3.49 5.45
C ALA A 131 -14.36 1.99 5.03
N GLY A 132 -13.68 1.64 3.95
CA GLY A 132 -13.67 0.32 3.35
C GLY A 132 -12.92 0.32 2.02
N MET A 133 -13.27 -0.63 1.17
CA MET A 133 -12.61 -0.86 -0.12
C MET A 133 -12.99 0.23 -1.14
N LEU A 134 -12.00 0.83 -1.78
CA LEU A 134 -12.21 1.81 -2.84
C LEU A 134 -12.21 1.13 -4.21
N SER A 135 -12.73 1.83 -5.22
CA SER A 135 -12.46 1.43 -6.61
C SER A 135 -10.95 1.38 -6.86
N SER A 136 -10.47 0.45 -7.70
CA SER A 136 -9.05 0.36 -8.04
C SER A 136 -8.51 1.70 -8.56
N ARG A 137 -9.32 2.44 -9.33
CA ARG A 137 -8.95 3.77 -9.85
C ARG A 137 -8.70 4.77 -8.73
N ASP A 138 -9.59 4.86 -7.74
CA ASP A 138 -9.48 5.86 -6.66
C ASP A 138 -8.36 5.53 -5.68
N PHE A 139 -8.20 4.23 -5.39
CA PHE A 139 -7.11 3.74 -4.56
C PHE A 139 -5.76 4.01 -5.23
N LEU A 140 -5.57 3.56 -6.47
CA LEU A 140 -4.32 3.77 -7.21
C LEU A 140 -4.04 5.27 -7.40
N ALA A 141 -5.05 6.09 -7.72
CA ALA A 141 -4.86 7.53 -7.84
C ALA A 141 -4.32 8.17 -6.55
N SER A 142 -4.66 7.63 -5.37
CA SER A 142 -4.12 8.10 -4.09
C SER A 142 -2.61 7.81 -3.96
N LEU A 143 -2.15 6.63 -4.43
CA LEU A 143 -0.74 6.26 -4.40
C LEU A 143 0.14 7.20 -5.23
N ALA A 144 -0.41 7.85 -6.26
CA ALA A 144 0.34 8.82 -7.08
C ALA A 144 0.87 10.00 -6.24
N PHE A 145 0.16 10.34 -5.18
CA PHE A 145 0.50 11.40 -4.21
C PHE A 145 1.23 10.87 -2.98
N ARG A 146 1.68 9.61 -3.00
CA ARG A 146 2.19 8.89 -1.82
C ARG A 146 1.17 8.87 -0.68
N VAL A 147 -0.13 8.77 -1.00
CA VAL A 147 -1.19 8.65 0.01
C VAL A 147 -1.71 7.23 -0.01
N PHE A 148 -1.50 6.51 1.08
CA PHE A 148 -2.05 5.17 1.28
C PHE A 148 -3.38 5.24 2.05
N ARG A 149 -4.41 4.58 1.51
CA ARG A 149 -5.75 4.53 2.09
C ARG A 149 -5.81 3.37 3.06
N CYS A 150 -6.06 3.65 4.33
CA CYS A 150 -5.94 2.67 5.41
C CYS A 150 -7.23 2.59 6.21
N THR A 151 -7.76 1.39 6.42
CA THR A 151 -8.92 1.15 7.28
C THR A 151 -8.54 1.25 8.76
N GLN A 152 -9.50 1.62 9.61
CA GLN A 152 -9.28 1.72 11.06
C GLN A 152 -9.97 0.62 11.87
N TYR A 153 -10.90 -0.12 11.25
CA TYR A 153 -11.62 -1.20 11.92
C TYR A 153 -10.76 -2.46 12.04
N ILE A 154 -10.99 -3.24 13.09
CA ILE A 154 -10.38 -4.56 13.27
C ILE A 154 -11.37 -5.64 12.86
N ARG A 155 -10.88 -6.71 12.26
CA ARG A 155 -11.64 -7.93 11.95
C ARG A 155 -12.40 -8.46 13.16
N HIS A 156 -13.44 -9.24 12.88
CA HIS A 156 -14.28 -9.77 13.95
C HIS A 156 -13.52 -10.75 14.87
N HIS A 157 -13.59 -10.50 16.18
CA HIS A 157 -12.83 -11.21 17.21
C HIS A 157 -13.12 -12.72 17.33
N SER A 158 -14.23 -13.22 16.76
CA SER A 158 -14.52 -14.67 16.75
C SER A 158 -13.67 -15.48 15.76
N LYS A 159 -13.06 -14.82 14.76
CA LYS A 159 -12.17 -15.45 13.77
C LYS A 159 -10.95 -14.56 13.50
N PRO A 160 -10.06 -14.32 14.49
CA PRO A 160 -8.99 -13.33 14.34
C PRO A 160 -7.93 -13.73 13.29
N LEU A 161 -7.78 -15.01 12.96
CA LEU A 161 -6.81 -15.48 11.97
C LEU A 161 -7.36 -15.49 10.53
N PHE A 162 -8.59 -14.99 10.31
CA PHE A 162 -9.23 -14.94 9.00
C PHE A 162 -9.93 -13.59 8.80
N THR A 163 -9.81 -13.01 7.61
CA THR A 163 -10.58 -11.82 7.24
C THR A 163 -10.92 -11.83 5.76
N PRO A 164 -12.19 -11.57 5.36
CA PRO A 164 -12.57 -11.42 3.95
C PRO A 164 -12.32 -10.01 3.41
N GLU A 165 -12.01 -9.05 4.29
CA GLU A 165 -11.84 -7.64 3.96
C GLU A 165 -10.54 -7.10 4.57
N PRO A 166 -9.91 -6.07 3.98
CA PRO A 166 -8.69 -5.48 4.49
C PRO A 166 -9.01 -4.64 5.75
N ASP A 167 -8.80 -5.22 6.93
CA ASP A 167 -8.91 -4.57 8.23
C ASP A 167 -7.59 -3.89 8.64
N ALA A 168 -7.57 -3.13 9.73
CA ALA A 168 -6.37 -2.41 10.14
C ALA A 168 -5.18 -3.35 10.44
N CYS A 169 -5.43 -4.61 10.84
CA CYS A 169 -4.36 -5.61 10.94
C CYS A 169 -3.65 -5.82 9.59
N HIS A 170 -4.42 -5.96 8.51
CA HIS A 170 -3.89 -6.07 7.15
C HIS A 170 -3.08 -4.86 6.74
N GLU A 171 -3.64 -3.67 6.92
CA GLU A 171 -2.99 -2.43 6.52
C GLU A 171 -1.70 -2.18 7.31
N ILE A 172 -1.78 -2.29 8.63
CA ILE A 172 -0.71 -1.91 9.56
C ILE A 172 0.40 -2.96 9.57
N LEU A 173 0.09 -4.26 9.56
CA LEU A 173 1.12 -5.30 9.58
C LEU A 173 1.62 -5.64 8.18
N GLY A 174 0.77 -5.52 7.15
CA GLY A 174 1.11 -5.88 5.78
C GLY A 174 1.76 -4.75 4.99
N HIS A 175 1.03 -3.66 4.75
CA HIS A 175 1.47 -2.59 3.85
C HIS A 175 2.41 -1.58 4.51
N VAL A 176 2.00 -1.05 5.66
CA VAL A 176 2.64 0.12 6.29
C VAL A 176 4.15 -0.02 6.48
N PRO A 177 4.72 -1.17 6.92
CA PRO A 177 6.15 -1.26 7.18
C PRO A 177 6.97 -1.00 5.91
N LEU A 178 6.60 -1.63 4.79
CA LEU A 178 7.33 -1.49 3.54
C LEU A 178 7.16 -0.12 2.89
N LEU A 179 6.09 0.62 3.19
CA LEU A 179 5.97 2.01 2.75
C LEU A 179 7.05 2.93 3.34
N ALA A 180 7.77 2.52 4.40
CA ALA A 180 8.94 3.27 4.90
C ALA A 180 10.22 3.00 4.10
N ASP A 181 10.27 1.94 3.29
CA ASP A 181 11.39 1.67 2.39
C ASP A 181 11.31 2.57 1.14
N PRO A 182 12.36 3.33 0.80
CA PRO A 182 12.32 4.26 -0.33
C PRO A 182 12.06 3.62 -1.70
N ASP A 183 12.59 2.41 -1.95
CA ASP A 183 12.44 1.74 -3.24
C ASP A 183 11.03 1.17 -3.38
N TYR A 184 10.51 0.57 -2.32
CA TYR A 184 9.13 0.11 -2.26
C TYR A 184 8.11 1.26 -2.34
N ALA A 185 8.38 2.38 -1.67
CA ALA A 185 7.55 3.58 -1.75
C ALA A 185 7.49 4.14 -3.17
N GLN A 186 8.64 4.21 -3.87
CA GLN A 186 8.67 4.63 -5.27
C GLN A 186 7.95 3.64 -6.19
N PHE A 187 8.16 2.33 -5.98
CA PHE A 187 7.46 1.29 -6.73
C PHE A 187 5.94 1.40 -6.57
N SER A 188 5.47 1.58 -5.34
CA SER A 188 4.05 1.80 -5.01
C SER A 188 3.50 3.08 -5.64
N GLN A 189 4.28 4.16 -5.67
CA GLN A 189 3.88 5.41 -6.30
C GLN A 189 3.73 5.29 -7.82
N GLU A 190 4.58 4.50 -8.49
CA GLU A 190 4.49 4.31 -9.94
C GLU A 190 3.15 3.70 -10.37
N PHE A 191 2.62 2.74 -9.62
CA PHE A 191 1.25 2.24 -9.84
C PHE A 191 0.24 3.37 -9.91
N GLY A 192 0.32 4.31 -8.97
CA GLY A 192 -0.56 5.46 -8.94
C GLY A 192 -0.36 6.38 -10.13
N LEU A 193 0.88 6.75 -10.45
CA LEU A 193 1.18 7.62 -11.60
C LEU A 193 0.71 7.02 -12.94
N ILE A 194 0.83 5.69 -13.13
CA ILE A 194 0.32 5.02 -14.33
C ILE A 194 -1.21 5.07 -14.39
N SER A 195 -1.89 4.98 -13.24
CA SER A 195 -3.36 4.93 -13.18
C SER A 195 -4.04 6.24 -13.57
N LEU A 196 -3.36 7.38 -13.41
CA LEU A 196 -3.95 8.71 -13.62
C LEU A 196 -4.34 8.93 -15.09
N GLY A 197 -5.66 9.01 -15.34
CA GLY A 197 -6.21 9.19 -16.68
C GLY A 197 -6.17 7.95 -17.57
N ALA A 198 -5.76 6.80 -17.03
CA ALA A 198 -5.78 5.52 -17.72
C ALA A 198 -7.23 5.04 -17.98
N PRO A 199 -7.51 4.39 -19.12
CA PRO A 199 -8.82 3.75 -19.36
C PRO A 199 -9.06 2.55 -18.43
N ASP A 200 -10.32 2.17 -18.21
CA ASP A 200 -10.70 1.12 -17.24
C ASP A 200 -10.02 -0.23 -17.52
N HIS A 201 -9.88 -0.62 -18.79
CA HIS A 201 -9.18 -1.86 -19.12
C HIS A 201 -7.72 -1.85 -18.66
N LEU A 202 -7.05 -0.69 -18.64
CA LEU A 202 -5.68 -0.57 -18.13
C LEU A 202 -5.66 -0.55 -16.59
N ILE A 203 -6.68 0.05 -15.95
CA ILE A 203 -6.87 -0.03 -14.50
C ILE A 203 -7.03 -1.48 -14.05
N SER A 204 -7.82 -2.30 -14.76
CA SER A 204 -7.95 -3.73 -14.44
C SER A 204 -6.60 -4.47 -14.52
N LYS A 205 -5.79 -4.18 -15.54
CA LYS A 205 -4.46 -4.77 -15.68
C LYS A 205 -3.49 -4.31 -14.59
N LEU A 206 -3.54 -3.03 -14.22
CA LEU A 206 -2.79 -2.48 -13.09
C LEU A 206 -3.23 -3.13 -11.76
N ALA A 207 -4.51 -3.41 -11.59
CA ALA A 207 -5.01 -4.11 -10.41
C ALA A 207 -4.46 -5.53 -10.32
N SER A 208 -4.39 -6.28 -11.44
CA SER A 208 -3.70 -7.59 -11.48
C SER A 208 -2.21 -7.48 -11.11
N LEU A 209 -1.52 -6.48 -11.65
CA LEU A 209 -0.11 -6.21 -11.32
C LEU A 209 0.06 -5.88 -9.84
N TYR A 210 -0.80 -5.03 -9.29
CA TYR A 210 -0.79 -4.65 -7.87
C TYR A 210 -1.05 -5.88 -6.98
N TRP A 211 -2.04 -6.69 -7.33
CA TRP A 211 -2.37 -7.92 -6.62
C TRP A 211 -1.17 -8.89 -6.55
N TYR A 212 -0.53 -9.15 -7.68
CA TYR A 212 0.58 -10.11 -7.74
C TYR A 212 1.94 -9.54 -7.30
N THR A 213 1.98 -8.28 -6.87
CA THR A 213 3.18 -7.63 -6.32
C THR A 213 2.93 -7.12 -4.91
N ILE A 214 2.23 -6.00 -4.78
CA ILE A 214 2.00 -5.32 -3.50
C ILE A 214 1.17 -6.18 -2.52
N GLU A 215 0.17 -6.93 -3.00
CA GLU A 215 -0.66 -7.81 -2.13
C GLU A 215 -0.03 -9.18 -1.90
N ASN A 216 0.41 -9.86 -2.96
CA ASN A 216 0.83 -11.26 -2.93
C ASN A 216 2.22 -11.51 -3.57
N GLY A 217 3.11 -10.52 -3.48
CA GLY A 217 4.44 -10.61 -4.07
C GLY A 217 5.48 -11.35 -3.22
N LEU A 218 6.40 -11.99 -3.93
CA LEU A 218 7.61 -12.59 -3.37
C LEU A 218 8.85 -11.87 -3.90
N CYS A 219 9.93 -11.83 -3.15
CA CYS A 219 11.21 -11.27 -3.62
C CYS A 219 12.37 -12.22 -3.39
N MET A 220 13.44 -12.04 -4.15
CA MET A 220 14.70 -12.75 -3.96
C MET A 220 15.59 -12.01 -2.96
N GLU A 221 16.09 -12.72 -1.96
CA GLU A 221 17.06 -12.22 -0.98
C GLU A 221 18.16 -13.27 -0.82
N ASN A 222 19.39 -12.96 -1.28
CA ASN A 222 20.53 -13.88 -1.19
C ASN A 222 20.19 -15.29 -1.70
N GLU A 223 19.64 -15.38 -2.92
CA GLU A 223 19.20 -16.62 -3.58
C GLU A 223 18.05 -17.38 -2.85
N LYS A 224 17.42 -16.76 -1.84
CA LYS A 224 16.26 -17.31 -1.14
C LYS A 224 15.02 -16.47 -1.41
N MET A 225 13.89 -17.13 -1.62
CA MET A 225 12.59 -16.45 -1.73
C MET A 225 12.12 -15.96 -0.37
N LYS A 226 11.58 -14.75 -0.35
CA LYS A 226 11.01 -14.08 0.81
C LYS A 226 9.68 -13.43 0.46
N VAL A 227 8.89 -13.19 1.48
CA VAL A 227 7.55 -12.59 1.38
C VAL A 227 7.65 -11.08 1.56
N TYR A 228 7.00 -10.33 0.67
CA TYR A 228 6.78 -8.89 0.86
C TYR A 228 5.33 -8.45 0.60
N GLY A 229 4.51 -9.30 -0.04
CA GLY A 229 3.11 -9.01 -0.29
C GLY A 229 2.32 -8.82 1.01
N ALA A 230 1.55 -7.73 1.11
CA ALA A 230 0.81 -7.37 2.31
C ALA A 230 -0.19 -8.43 2.78
N ALA A 231 -0.89 -9.11 1.86
CA ALA A 231 -1.79 -10.20 2.18
C ALA A 231 -1.03 -11.35 2.89
N LEU A 232 0.12 -11.75 2.35
CA LEU A 232 0.97 -12.78 2.97
C LEU A 232 1.60 -12.33 4.30
N LEU A 233 1.88 -11.03 4.46
CA LEU A 233 2.45 -10.46 5.69
C LEU A 233 1.41 -10.28 6.81
N SER A 234 0.12 -10.42 6.53
CA SER A 234 -0.96 -10.07 7.45
C SER A 234 -2.09 -11.11 7.61
N ALA A 235 -2.07 -12.16 6.79
CA ALA A 235 -3.01 -13.27 6.83
C ALA A 235 -2.28 -14.60 7.12
N PRO A 236 -2.40 -15.15 8.36
CA PRO A 236 -1.75 -16.40 8.74
C PRO A 236 -2.10 -17.58 7.83
N ASP A 237 -3.37 -17.68 7.44
CA ASP A 237 -3.89 -18.75 6.59
C ASP A 237 -3.41 -18.70 5.13
N GLU A 238 -3.10 -17.50 4.63
CA GLU A 238 -2.56 -17.29 3.29
C GLU A 238 -1.05 -17.59 3.24
N ILE A 239 -0.28 -17.13 4.23
CA ILE A 239 1.14 -17.48 4.29
C ILE A 239 1.37 -18.97 4.54
N GLU A 240 0.54 -19.63 5.36
CA GLU A 240 0.57 -21.09 5.51
C GLU A 240 0.27 -21.80 4.18
N HIS A 241 -0.69 -21.29 3.39
CA HIS A 241 -0.99 -21.84 2.08
C HIS A 241 0.19 -21.71 1.11
N TYR A 242 0.81 -20.53 1.05
CA TYR A 242 2.04 -20.33 0.29
C TYR A 242 3.14 -21.31 0.72
N LEU A 243 3.40 -21.41 2.04
CA LEU A 243 4.45 -22.28 2.60
C LEU A 243 4.18 -23.78 2.43
N SER A 244 2.95 -24.18 2.12
CA SER A 244 2.62 -25.57 1.80
C SER A 244 3.29 -26.09 0.50
N GLY A 245 3.83 -25.18 -0.34
CA GLY A 245 4.49 -25.53 -1.60
C GLY A 245 3.53 -25.98 -2.72
N LYS A 246 2.22 -25.94 -2.47
CA LYS A 246 1.19 -26.28 -3.47
C LYS A 246 1.05 -25.22 -4.58
N PRO A 247 1.12 -23.90 -4.29
CA PRO A 247 0.99 -22.87 -5.32
C PRO A 247 2.16 -22.85 -6.31
N LYS A 248 1.91 -22.41 -7.54
CA LYS A 248 2.95 -22.24 -8.56
C LYS A 248 3.72 -20.94 -8.33
N ILE A 249 5.04 -20.97 -8.46
CA ILE A 249 5.88 -19.78 -8.36
C ILE A 249 6.49 -19.47 -9.72
N ARG A 250 6.41 -18.21 -10.15
CA ARG A 250 6.88 -17.74 -11.46
C ARG A 250 7.70 -16.47 -11.30
N GLN A 251 8.61 -16.20 -12.23
CA GLN A 251 9.30 -14.92 -12.27
C GLN A 251 8.32 -13.81 -12.65
N PHE A 252 8.42 -12.65 -12.01
CA PHE A 252 7.63 -11.48 -12.34
C PHE A 252 8.00 -10.93 -13.73
N ASP A 253 6.99 -10.79 -14.58
CA ASP A 253 7.02 -10.04 -15.85
C ASP A 253 5.69 -9.30 -15.98
N ALA A 254 5.72 -7.97 -16.02
CA ALA A 254 4.52 -7.16 -16.06
C ALA A 254 3.66 -7.44 -17.31
N ASN A 255 4.25 -7.82 -18.45
CA ASN A 255 3.47 -8.17 -19.65
C ASN A 255 2.64 -9.43 -19.44
N VAL A 256 3.16 -10.38 -18.65
CA VAL A 256 2.46 -11.62 -18.31
C VAL A 256 1.41 -11.33 -17.24
N VAL A 257 1.85 -10.78 -16.11
CA VAL A 257 1.03 -10.58 -14.90
C VAL A 257 -0.15 -9.65 -15.15
N ALA A 258 0.00 -8.63 -15.98
CA ALA A 258 -1.08 -7.73 -16.35
C ALA A 258 -2.29 -8.42 -17.00
N ASN A 259 -2.12 -9.63 -17.55
CA ASN A 259 -3.19 -10.40 -18.17
C ASN A 259 -3.66 -11.59 -17.29
N GLU A 260 -3.06 -11.78 -16.11
CA GLU A 260 -3.48 -12.80 -15.16
C GLU A 260 -4.77 -12.39 -14.45
N LYS A 261 -5.63 -13.37 -14.19
CA LYS A 261 -6.79 -13.21 -13.31
C LYS A 261 -6.35 -13.49 -11.87
N TYR A 262 -6.87 -12.72 -10.93
CA TYR A 262 -6.62 -12.92 -9.51
C TYR A 262 -7.90 -13.26 -8.75
N PRO A 263 -7.82 -14.14 -7.74
CA PRO A 263 -8.97 -14.44 -6.89
C PRO A 263 -9.19 -13.31 -5.87
N LEU A 264 -10.44 -12.90 -5.65
CA LEU A 264 -10.78 -11.95 -4.58
C LEU A 264 -11.13 -12.65 -3.26
N THR A 265 -11.72 -13.86 -3.34
CA THR A 265 -12.26 -14.59 -2.19
C THR A 265 -11.58 -15.93 -1.94
N GLU A 266 -10.84 -16.44 -2.92
CA GLU A 266 -10.15 -17.73 -2.86
C GLU A 266 -8.65 -17.56 -2.62
N LYS A 267 -8.02 -18.62 -2.12
CA LYS A 267 -6.56 -18.66 -1.94
C LYS A 267 -5.82 -18.49 -3.24
N ASN A 268 -4.67 -17.83 -3.18
CA ASN A 268 -3.88 -17.58 -4.36
C ASN A 268 -3.03 -18.81 -4.76
N TRP A 269 -3.28 -19.33 -5.96
CA TRP A 269 -2.62 -20.53 -6.50
C TRP A 269 -1.37 -20.23 -7.34
N GLN A 270 -1.04 -18.96 -7.54
CA GLN A 270 0.19 -18.57 -8.21
C GLN A 270 0.82 -17.32 -7.58
N TYR A 271 2.14 -17.32 -7.46
CA TYR A 271 2.90 -16.20 -6.91
C TYR A 271 3.99 -15.77 -7.89
N PHE A 272 4.32 -14.48 -7.86
CA PHE A 272 5.36 -13.92 -8.71
C PHE A 272 6.52 -13.42 -7.87
N VAL A 273 7.73 -13.82 -8.24
CA VAL A 273 8.97 -13.41 -7.58
C VAL A 273 9.65 -12.27 -8.34
N VAL A 274 10.00 -11.20 -7.63
CA VAL A 274 10.80 -10.07 -8.11
C VAL A 274 12.25 -10.21 -7.63
N ASN A 275 13.21 -9.72 -8.40
CA ASN A 275 14.62 -9.73 -7.97
C ASN A 275 14.90 -8.62 -6.95
N SER A 276 14.33 -7.44 -7.18
CA SER A 276 14.39 -6.27 -6.30
C SER A 276 13.17 -5.37 -6.58
N PHE A 277 12.87 -4.44 -5.67
CA PHE A 277 11.82 -3.44 -5.91
C PHE A 277 12.19 -2.48 -7.04
N GLU A 278 13.47 -2.17 -7.22
CA GLU A 278 13.94 -1.38 -8.35
C GLU A 278 13.69 -2.08 -9.70
N ASP A 279 13.97 -3.38 -9.78
CA ASP A 279 13.73 -4.19 -10.98
C ASP A 279 12.23 -4.29 -11.28
N ALA A 280 11.41 -4.54 -10.26
CA ALA A 280 9.96 -4.57 -10.39
C ALA A 280 9.40 -3.23 -10.88
N LYS A 281 9.88 -2.12 -10.32
CA LYS A 281 9.53 -0.75 -10.73
C LYS A 281 9.90 -0.49 -12.19
N ARG A 282 11.12 -0.83 -12.59
CA ARG A 282 11.59 -0.66 -13.97
C ARG A 282 10.76 -1.48 -14.96
N ASN A 283 10.46 -2.73 -14.63
CA ASN A 283 9.64 -3.62 -15.45
C ASN A 283 8.19 -3.07 -15.59
N LEU A 284 7.59 -2.61 -14.48
CA LEU A 284 6.28 -1.96 -14.47
C LEU A 284 6.25 -0.68 -15.33
N MET A 285 7.26 0.18 -15.19
CA MET A 285 7.37 1.41 -15.98
C MET A 285 7.48 1.08 -17.47
N GLN A 286 8.33 0.11 -17.85
CA GLN A 286 8.49 -0.33 -19.23
C GLN A 286 7.19 -0.86 -19.83
N TRP A 287 6.44 -1.67 -19.08
CA TRP A 287 5.12 -2.16 -19.50
C TRP A 287 4.12 -1.02 -19.73
N ALA A 288 4.16 0.03 -18.92
CA ALA A 288 3.26 1.16 -19.04
C ALA A 288 3.62 2.13 -20.19
N LEU A 289 4.89 2.19 -20.61
CA LEU A 289 5.38 3.16 -21.61
C LEU A 289 4.50 3.26 -22.87
N PRO A 290 4.12 2.16 -23.55
CA PRO A 290 3.34 2.25 -24.79
C PRO A 290 1.93 2.81 -24.60
N THR A 291 1.40 2.76 -23.36
CA THR A 291 0.04 3.16 -23.02
C THR A 291 -0.07 4.61 -22.52
N ARG A 292 1.06 5.22 -22.15
CA ARG A 292 1.09 6.59 -21.62
C ARG A 292 1.01 7.61 -22.75
N LYS A 293 -0.10 8.37 -22.80
CA LYS A 293 -0.25 9.51 -23.72
C LYS A 293 0.67 10.69 -23.39
N CYS A 294 0.98 10.85 -22.10
CA CYS A 294 1.90 11.87 -21.59
C CYS A 294 2.59 11.34 -20.34
N GLN A 295 3.80 11.82 -20.07
CA GLN A 295 4.49 11.51 -18.82
C GLN A 295 3.95 12.40 -17.70
N LEU A 296 3.56 11.78 -16.59
CA LEU A 296 3.14 12.47 -15.38
C LEU A 296 4.25 12.44 -14.35
N ARG A 297 4.36 13.51 -13.56
CA ARG A 297 5.30 13.63 -12.45
C ARG A 297 4.58 14.16 -11.23
N TYR A 298 4.84 13.55 -10.08
CA TYR A 298 4.46 14.14 -8.80
C TYR A 298 5.53 15.14 -8.36
N ASN A 299 5.12 16.39 -8.08
CA ASN A 299 5.97 17.40 -7.47
C ASN A 299 5.77 17.37 -5.94
N PRO A 300 6.73 16.85 -5.16
CA PRO A 300 6.57 16.69 -3.72
C PRO A 300 6.57 18.03 -2.95
N HIS A 301 7.07 19.12 -3.54
CA HIS A 301 7.08 20.43 -2.87
C HIS A 301 5.74 21.13 -2.93
N THR A 302 5.00 20.93 -4.02
CA THR A 302 3.69 21.56 -4.24
C THR A 302 2.54 20.58 -4.06
N GLU A 303 2.82 19.28 -3.98
CA GLU A 303 1.85 18.19 -3.88
C GLU A 303 0.89 18.13 -5.09
N ILE A 304 1.45 18.39 -6.29
CA ILE A 304 0.72 18.49 -7.58
C ILE A 304 1.23 17.45 -8.59
N ILE A 305 0.32 16.95 -9.42
CA ILE A 305 0.64 16.14 -10.61
C ILE A 305 0.85 17.06 -11.82
N GLU A 306 2.11 17.15 -12.25
CA GLU A 306 2.55 17.88 -13.43
C GLU A 306 2.47 16.99 -14.69
N THR A 307 2.07 17.58 -15.82
CA THR A 307 2.21 16.93 -17.13
C THR A 307 3.50 17.37 -17.81
N LEU A 308 4.26 16.42 -18.34
CA LEU A 308 5.46 16.67 -19.14
C LEU A 308 5.13 16.53 -20.63
N ASP A 309 4.13 17.29 -21.09
CA ASP A 309 3.62 17.31 -22.46
C ASP A 309 3.94 18.61 -23.21
N LYS A 310 4.37 19.66 -22.48
CA LYS A 310 4.77 20.96 -23.04
C LYS A 310 6.28 21.18 -22.89
N SER A 311 6.90 21.79 -23.92
CA SER A 311 8.34 22.12 -23.92
C SER A 311 8.77 22.91 -22.68
N GLU A 312 7.93 23.83 -22.22
CA GLU A 312 8.19 24.63 -21.01
C GLU A 312 8.29 23.77 -19.74
N ASN A 313 7.35 22.84 -19.54
CA ASN A 313 7.35 21.95 -18.37
C ASN A 313 8.58 21.02 -18.40
N VAL A 314 8.96 20.52 -19.58
CA VAL A 314 10.18 19.71 -19.76
C VAL A 314 11.44 20.53 -19.48
N LYS A 315 11.52 21.78 -19.95
CA LYS A 315 12.64 22.69 -19.67
C LYS A 315 12.76 22.98 -18.18
N LYS A 316 11.64 23.27 -17.50
CA LYS A 316 11.61 23.49 -16.05
C LYS A 316 12.13 22.26 -15.30
N PHE A 317 11.62 21.08 -15.62
CA PHE A 317 12.07 19.82 -15.01
C PHE A 317 13.56 19.54 -15.24
N THR A 318 14.04 19.68 -16.48
CA THR A 318 15.46 19.46 -16.80
C THR A 318 16.37 20.49 -16.14
N SER A 319 15.91 21.74 -15.96
CA SER A 319 16.64 22.76 -15.21
C SER A 319 16.72 22.42 -13.72
N GLU A 320 15.64 21.92 -13.11
CA GLU A 320 15.64 21.44 -11.72
C GLU A 320 16.63 20.27 -11.54
N LEU A 321 16.63 19.30 -12.46
CA LEU A 321 17.57 18.18 -12.43
C LEU A 321 19.03 18.65 -12.56
N LYS A 322 19.31 19.58 -13.47
CA LYS A 322 20.64 20.16 -13.61
C LYS A 322 21.09 20.85 -12.33
N GLY A 323 20.25 21.68 -11.73
CA GLY A 323 20.55 22.33 -10.44
C GLY A 323 20.86 21.32 -9.34
N ASN A 324 20.11 20.22 -9.27
CA ASN A 324 20.38 19.15 -8.31
C ASN A 324 21.73 18.46 -8.56
N VAL A 325 22.05 18.15 -9.82
CA VAL A 325 23.35 17.55 -10.21
C VAL A 325 24.49 18.53 -9.91
N ASP A 326 24.35 19.80 -10.26
CA ASP A 326 25.37 20.84 -10.04
C ASP A 326 25.64 21.06 -8.54
N SER A 327 24.59 21.00 -7.70
CA SER A 327 24.72 21.05 -6.25
C SER A 327 25.34 19.77 -5.66
N SER A 328 25.17 18.65 -6.35
CA SER A 328 25.75 17.35 -6.04
C SER A 328 27.13 17.25 -6.68
N ASN A 329 28.05 18.15 -6.33
CA ASN A 329 29.43 18.08 -6.81
C ASN A 329 30.13 16.90 -6.16
N GLU A 330 29.91 15.70 -6.70
CA GLU A 330 30.40 14.41 -6.22
C GLU A 330 31.89 14.47 -5.88
N LYS A 331 32.68 15.17 -6.72
CA LYS A 331 34.11 15.36 -6.51
C LYS A 331 34.44 16.14 -5.23
N HIS A 332 33.65 17.18 -4.91
CA HIS A 332 33.80 17.96 -3.68
C HIS A 332 33.34 17.20 -2.45
N PHE A 333 32.28 16.37 -2.57
CA PHE A 333 31.82 15.50 -1.50
C PHE A 333 32.81 14.37 -1.20
N LEU A 334 33.35 13.72 -2.24
CA LEU A 334 34.36 12.67 -2.11
C LEU A 334 35.68 13.21 -1.54
N GLN A 335 36.07 14.44 -1.90
CA GLN A 335 37.23 15.12 -1.30
C GLN A 335 37.04 15.48 0.18
N ARG A 336 35.80 15.64 0.67
CA ARG A 336 35.51 15.85 2.10
C ARG A 336 35.45 14.55 2.91
N LEU A 337 35.29 13.42 2.24
CA LEU A 337 35.24 12.09 2.85
C LEU A 337 36.62 11.44 2.98
N GLN A 338 37.61 11.94 2.23
CA GLN A 338 39.04 11.69 2.43
C GLN A 338 39.58 12.56 3.55
#